data_AF-A0A497GA90-F1
#
_entry.id   AF-A0A497GA90-F1
#
_cell.length_a   1.000
_cell.length_b   1.000
_cell.length_c   1.000
_cell.angle_alpha   90.00
_cell.angle_beta   90.00
_cell.angle_gamma   90.00
#
_symmetry.space_group_name_H-M   'P 1'
#
loop_
_entity.id
_entity.type
_entity.pdbx_description
1 polymer ?
#
loop_
_entity_poly.entity_id
_entity_poly.type
_entity_poly.pdbx_seq_one_letter_code
_entity_poly.pdbx_strand_id
1 'polypeptide(L)'
;GLITAFLTYCVGPMTVIGSLRDGMGDPSILLAKSVMDGAVSVAYAAAMGMGVLFSAIPLLLFQGSLATIGALAGDVLPPRAIADMTGAGGVLLLGLSLNLLKLKRVRVGNMLPALLIVPLISQLLGY
;
A
#
# COMPACT_ATOMS: atom_id res chain seq x y z
N GLY A 1 -2.74 14.80 -6.67
CA GLY A 1 -3.72 14.47 -5.63
C GLY A 1 -4.01 12.99 -5.63
N LEU A 2 -4.93 12.55 -6.49
CA LEU A 2 -5.44 11.18 -6.54
C LEU A 2 -4.35 10.09 -6.54
N ILE A 3 -3.52 10.05 -7.59
CA ILE A 3 -2.53 8.99 -7.79
C ILE A 3 -1.46 9.03 -6.69
N THR A 4 -0.98 10.23 -6.31
CA THR A 4 0.01 10.37 -5.25
C THR A 4 -0.51 9.91 -3.89
N ALA A 5 -1.74 10.28 -3.52
CA ALA A 5 -2.36 9.84 -2.27
C ALA A 5 -2.57 8.31 -2.27
N PHE A 6 -3.16 7.77 -3.34
CA PHE A 6 -3.32 6.32 -3.51
C PHE A 6 -1.98 5.57 -3.39
N LEU A 7 -0.92 6.07 -4.03
CA LEU A 7 0.41 5.48 -3.94
C LEU A 7 0.95 5.53 -2.51
N THR A 8 0.85 6.65 -1.80
CA THR A 8 1.30 6.70 -0.40
C THR A 8 0.55 5.68 0.45
N TYR A 9 -0.76 5.54 0.26
CA TYR A 9 -1.60 4.66 1.06
C TYR A 9 -1.38 3.18 0.74
N CYS A 10 -1.18 2.81 -0.53
CA CYS A 10 -1.10 1.42 -0.98
C CYS A 10 0.31 0.82 -0.99
N VAL A 11 1.36 1.64 -0.96
CA VAL A 11 2.73 1.16 -1.05
C VAL A 11 3.23 0.46 0.23
N GLY A 12 2.52 0.64 1.36
CA GLY A 12 2.87 0.03 2.63
C GLY A 12 2.55 -1.47 2.71
N PRO A 13 3.41 -2.29 3.36
CA PRO A 13 3.16 -3.72 3.60
C PRO A 13 1.90 -3.95 4.45
N MET A 14 1.61 -3.02 5.35
CA MET A 14 0.42 -3.03 6.22
C MET A 14 -0.89 -2.98 5.43
N THR A 15 -0.89 -2.42 4.21
CA THR A 15 -2.08 -2.45 3.34
C THR A 15 -2.39 -3.88 2.93
N VAL A 16 -1.38 -4.63 2.52
CA VAL A 16 -1.55 -6.00 2.04
C VAL A 16 -1.86 -6.94 3.21
N ILE A 17 -1.06 -6.88 4.27
CA ILE A 17 -1.23 -7.74 5.46
C ILE A 17 -2.53 -7.41 6.19
N GLY A 18 -2.82 -6.13 6.36
CA GLY A 18 -4.04 -5.67 7.02
C GLY A 18 -5.28 -6.10 6.27
N SER A 19 -5.29 -5.97 4.94
CA SER A 19 -6.42 -6.42 4.13
C SER A 19 -6.57 -7.94 4.18
N LEU A 20 -5.47 -8.69 4.13
CA LEU A 20 -5.53 -10.15 4.17
C LEU A 20 -6.04 -10.67 5.52
N ARG A 21 -5.55 -10.11 6.63
CA ARG A 21 -6.01 -10.45 7.99
C ARG A 21 -7.45 -10.04 8.26
N ASP A 22 -7.88 -8.91 7.71
CA ASP A 22 -9.28 -8.48 7.76
C ASP A 22 -10.19 -9.54 7.12
N GLY A 23 -9.78 -10.09 5.98
CA GLY A 23 -10.45 -11.23 5.34
C GLY A 23 -10.49 -12.51 6.20
N MET A 24 -9.51 -12.71 7.08
CA MET A 24 -9.45 -13.85 8.01
C MET A 24 -10.20 -13.60 9.33
N GLY A 25 -10.81 -12.43 9.51
CA GLY A 25 -11.58 -12.07 10.71
C GLY A 25 -10.81 -11.30 11.79
N ASP A 26 -9.57 -10.87 11.54
CA ASP A 26 -8.80 -9.97 12.43
C ASP A 26 -8.57 -8.59 11.77
N PRO A 27 -9.51 -7.63 11.93
CA PRO A 27 -9.44 -6.32 11.30
C PRO A 27 -8.47 -5.35 12.00
N SER A 28 -7.83 -5.75 13.11
CA SER A 28 -7.10 -4.85 14.02
C SER A 28 -6.05 -3.99 13.31
N ILE A 29 -5.32 -4.59 12.36
CA ILE A 29 -4.29 -3.89 11.58
C ILE A 29 -4.90 -2.92 10.57
N LEU A 30 -5.95 -3.34 9.87
CA LEU A 30 -6.62 -2.50 8.88
C LEU A 30 -7.33 -1.31 9.54
N LEU A 31 -7.90 -1.49 10.72
CA LEU A 31 -8.50 -0.43 11.53
C LEU A 31 -7.45 0.59 12.00
N ALA A 32 -6.32 0.12 12.55
CA ALA A 32 -5.22 1.00 12.93
C ALA A 32 -4.73 1.82 11.73
N LYS A 33 -4.61 1.18 10.56
CA LYS A 33 -4.24 1.85 9.31
C LYS A 33 -5.29 2.87 8.85
N SER A 34 -6.57 2.55 8.94
CA SER A 34 -7.65 3.46 8.55
C SER A 34 -7.62 4.77 9.33
N VAL A 35 -7.30 4.71 10.63
CA VAL A 35 -7.12 5.91 11.47
C VAL A 35 -5.91 6.73 11.00
N MET A 36 -4.77 6.08 10.72
CA MET A 36 -3.57 6.76 10.20
C MET A 36 -3.82 7.41 8.84
N ASP A 37 -4.44 6.68 7.90
CA ASP A 37 -4.74 7.18 6.56
C ASP A 37 -5.75 8.33 6.62
N GLY A 38 -6.73 8.27 7.53
CA GLY A 38 -7.66 9.36 7.83
C GLY A 38 -6.93 10.63 8.28
N ALA A 39 -6.02 10.53 9.27
CA ALA A 39 -5.23 11.67 9.73
C ALA A 39 -4.35 12.26 8.61
N VAL A 40 -3.69 11.41 7.81
CA VAL A 40 -2.82 11.84 6.70
C VAL A 40 -3.64 12.45 5.56
N SER A 41 -4.87 11.98 5.33
CA SER A 41 -5.76 12.50 4.27
C SER A 41 -6.10 13.97 4.45
N VAL A 42 -6.21 14.46 5.68
CA VAL A 42 -6.43 15.88 5.96
C VAL A 42 -5.23 16.72 5.51
N ALA A 43 -4.02 16.29 5.86
CA ALA A 43 -2.79 16.96 5.44
C ALA A 43 -2.61 16.91 3.91
N TYR A 44 -2.90 15.76 3.28
CA TYR A 44 -2.84 15.65 1.83
C TYR A 44 -3.94 16.41 1.11
N ALA A 45 -5.15 16.52 1.67
CA ALA A 45 -6.21 17.32 1.09
C ALA A 45 -5.82 18.82 1.09
N ALA A 46 -5.19 19.30 2.16
CA ALA A 46 -4.65 20.65 2.23
C ALA A 46 -3.51 20.88 1.22
N ALA A 47 -2.61 19.90 1.04
CA ALA A 47 -1.45 20.05 0.15
C ALA A 47 -1.76 19.78 -1.34
N MET A 48 -2.71 18.89 -1.65
CA MET A 48 -2.97 18.37 -3.00
C MET A 48 -4.40 18.53 -3.49
N GLY A 49 -5.30 19.12 -2.68
CA GLY A 49 -6.67 19.44 -3.04
C GLY A 49 -7.64 18.25 -3.02
N MET A 50 -8.82 18.49 -3.59
CA MET A 50 -9.99 17.58 -3.55
C MET A 50 -9.75 16.21 -4.18
N GLY A 51 -8.70 16.07 -5.00
CA GLY A 51 -8.30 14.79 -5.61
C GLY A 51 -7.95 13.69 -4.61
N VAL A 52 -7.71 14.01 -3.33
CA VAL A 52 -7.48 13.01 -2.26
C VAL A 52 -8.76 12.26 -1.92
N LEU A 53 -9.91 12.93 -1.95
CA LEU A 53 -11.21 12.30 -1.66
C LEU A 53 -11.51 11.16 -2.66
N PHE A 54 -11.21 11.40 -3.93
CA PHE A 54 -11.37 10.40 -4.98
C PHE A 54 -10.43 9.18 -4.83
N SER A 55 -9.39 9.25 -3.99
CA SER A 55 -8.47 8.13 -3.76
C SER A 55 -9.08 7.01 -2.91
N ALA A 56 -10.18 7.30 -2.19
CA ALA A 56 -10.95 6.30 -1.46
C ALA A 56 -11.51 5.20 -2.38
N ILE A 57 -11.91 5.53 -3.61
CA ILE A 57 -12.48 4.56 -4.56
C ILE A 57 -11.46 3.47 -4.94
N PRO A 58 -10.28 3.79 -5.52
CA PRO A 58 -9.29 2.78 -5.84
C PRO A 58 -8.72 2.10 -4.60
N LEU A 59 -8.66 2.78 -3.44
CA LEU A 59 -8.27 2.15 -2.18
C LEU A 59 -9.23 1.04 -1.76
N LEU A 60 -10.54 1.31 -1.80
CA LEU A 60 -11.58 0.36 -1.42
C LEU A 60 -11.59 -0.84 -2.37
N LEU A 61 -11.44 -0.61 -3.67
CA LEU A 61 -11.30 -1.69 -4.65
C LEU A 61 -10.04 -2.53 -4.40
N PHE A 62 -8.90 -1.89 -4.15
CA PHE A 62 -7.63 -2.59 -3.93
C PHE A 62 -7.63 -3.39 -2.62
N GLN A 63 -7.90 -2.74 -1.49
CA GLN A 63 -7.92 -3.38 -0.17
C GLN A 63 -9.07 -4.39 -0.05
N GLY A 64 -10.26 -4.07 -0.57
CA GLY A 64 -11.40 -5.00 -0.58
C GLY A 64 -11.15 -6.24 -1.43
N SER A 65 -10.45 -6.12 -2.57
CA SER A 65 -10.05 -7.29 -3.36
C SER A 65 -9.09 -8.20 -2.59
N LEU A 66 -8.11 -7.62 -1.89
CA LEU A 66 -7.16 -8.34 -1.05
C LEU A 66 -7.85 -9.00 0.16
N ALA A 67 -8.81 -8.32 0.79
CA ALA A 67 -9.59 -8.88 1.89
C ALA A 67 -10.44 -10.07 1.43
N THR A 68 -11.03 -10.00 0.24
CA THR A 68 -11.78 -11.13 -0.34
C THR A 68 -10.84 -12.32 -0.62
N ILE A 69 -9.62 -12.07 -1.10
CA ILE A 69 -8.61 -13.11 -1.29
C ILE A 69 -8.20 -13.73 0.06
N GLY A 70 -7.99 -12.92 1.10
CA GLY A 70 -7.67 -13.40 2.45
C GLY A 70 -8.77 -14.28 3.04
N ALA A 71 -10.04 -13.92 2.81
CA ALA A 71 -11.19 -14.71 3.25
C ALA A 71 -11.29 -16.09 2.56
N LEU A 72 -10.85 -16.19 1.29
CA LEU A 72 -10.91 -17.43 0.51
C LEU A 72 -9.65 -18.30 0.65
N ALA A 73 -8.46 -17.67 0.71
CA ALA A 73 -7.17 -18.35 0.62
C ALA A 73 -6.44 -18.46 1.97
N GLY A 74 -6.86 -17.72 3.01
CA GLY A 74 -6.19 -17.71 4.31
C GLY A 74 -4.84 -16.98 4.29
N ASP A 75 -3.96 -17.30 5.26
CA ASP A 75 -2.64 -16.68 5.36
C ASP A 75 -1.70 -17.23 4.29
N VAL A 76 -1.62 -16.52 3.17
CA VAL A 76 -0.79 -16.86 2.02
C VAL A 76 0.58 -16.19 2.01
N LEU A 77 0.88 -15.31 2.97
CA LEU A 77 2.09 -14.48 2.95
C LEU A 77 3.06 -14.82 4.09
N PRO A 78 4.21 -15.48 3.78
CA PRO A 78 5.21 -15.75 4.80
C PRO A 78 5.87 -14.46 5.31
N PRO A 79 6.41 -14.45 6.55
CA PRO A 79 7.05 -13.29 7.16
C PRO A 79 8.18 -12.67 6.32
N ARG A 80 8.87 -13.48 5.51
CA ARG A 80 9.92 -13.02 4.58
C ARG A 80 9.36 -12.14 3.47
N ALA A 81 8.25 -12.56 2.86
CA ALA A 81 7.58 -11.78 1.82
C ALA A 81 7.15 -10.41 2.36
N ILE A 82 6.72 -10.35 3.61
CA ILE A 82 6.39 -9.09 4.29
C ILE A 82 7.61 -8.17 4.40
N ALA A 83 8.77 -8.69 4.81
CA ALA A 83 10.00 -7.90 4.92
C ALA A 83 10.43 -7.36 3.55
N ASP A 84 10.36 -8.19 2.51
CA ASP A 84 10.70 -7.83 1.14
C ASP A 84 9.77 -6.73 0.59
N MET A 85 8.46 -6.87 0.81
CA MET A 85 7.47 -5.85 0.46
C MET A 85 7.68 -4.55 1.24
N THR A 86 8.10 -4.64 2.50
CA THR A 86 8.42 -3.48 3.34
C THR A 86 9.63 -2.74 2.76
N GLY A 87 10.68 -3.45 2.38
CA GLY A 87 11.87 -2.88 1.74
C GLY A 87 11.55 -2.22 0.40
N ALA A 88 10.85 -2.92 -0.48
CA ALA A 88 10.40 -2.40 -1.78
C ALA A 88 9.48 -1.17 -1.61
N GLY A 89 8.52 -1.25 -0.68
CA GLY A 89 7.61 -0.18 -0.35
C GLY A 89 8.31 1.05 0.20
N GLY A 90 9.30 0.88 1.08
CA GLY A 90 10.12 1.97 1.60
C GLY A 90 10.84 2.74 0.47
N VAL A 91 11.43 2.04 -0.50
CA VAL A 91 12.10 2.66 -1.65
C VAL A 91 11.10 3.44 -2.53
N LEU A 92 9.91 2.89 -2.76
CA LEU A 92 8.84 3.57 -3.49
C LEU A 92 8.37 4.83 -2.77
N LEU A 93 8.22 4.80 -1.44
CA LEU A 93 7.87 5.97 -0.62
C LEU A 93 8.96 7.04 -0.66
N LEU A 94 10.23 6.67 -0.68
CA LEU A 94 11.33 7.63 -0.88
C LEU A 94 11.23 8.31 -2.25
N GLY A 95 10.99 7.54 -3.32
CA GLY A 95 10.75 8.08 -4.65
C GLY A 95 9.52 8.99 -4.73
N LEU A 96 8.47 8.67 -3.97
CA LEU A 96 7.28 9.50 -3.87
C LEU A 96 7.58 10.81 -3.13
N SER A 97 8.34 10.75 -2.04
CA SER A 97 8.76 11.90 -1.25
C SER A 97 9.56 12.91 -2.10
N LEU A 98 10.44 12.43 -2.99
CA LEU A 98 11.15 13.29 -3.96
C LEU A 98 10.20 14.00 -4.93
N ASN A 99 9.12 13.34 -5.35
CA ASN A 99 8.07 13.97 -6.17
C ASN A 99 7.29 15.02 -5.37
N LEU A 100 6.97 14.74 -4.10
CA LEU A 100 6.25 15.66 -3.22
C LEU A 100 7.05 16.94 -2.96
N LEU A 101 8.36 16.80 -2.73
CA LEU A 101 9.30 17.91 -2.55
C LEU A 101 9.61 18.67 -3.86
N LYS A 102 9.08 18.22 -5.00
CA LYS A 102 9.34 18.77 -6.34
C LYS A 102 10.82 18.82 -6.73
N LEU A 103 11.67 17.99 -6.11
CA LEU A 103 13.10 17.92 -6.39
C LEU A 103 13.37 17.15 -7.69
N LYS A 104 12.70 16.00 -7.87
CA LYS A 104 12.85 15.16 -9.06
C LYS A 104 11.55 14.43 -9.37
N ARG A 105 11.16 14.41 -10.65
CA ARG A 105 10.02 13.64 -11.14
C ARG A 105 10.41 12.17 -11.32
N VAL A 106 9.88 11.30 -10.46
CA VAL A 106 10.04 9.84 -10.54
C VAL A 106 8.69 9.20 -10.85
N ARG A 107 8.61 8.32 -11.84
CA ARG A 107 7.35 7.62 -12.19
C ARG A 107 7.08 6.44 -11.25
N VAL A 108 6.87 6.74 -9.97
CA VAL A 108 6.67 5.74 -8.90
C VAL A 108 5.49 4.81 -9.19
N GLY A 109 4.45 5.32 -9.84
CA GLY A 109 3.30 4.50 -10.25
C GLY A 109 3.65 3.35 -11.20
N ASN A 110 4.71 3.47 -12.01
CA ASN A 110 5.16 2.38 -12.88
C ASN A 110 5.97 1.33 -12.12
N MET A 111 6.41 1.64 -10.90
CA MET A 111 7.20 0.76 -10.04
C MET A 111 6.33 0.04 -8.99
N LEU A 112 5.03 0.32 -8.94
CA LEU A 112 4.03 -0.41 -8.13
C LEU A 112 4.12 -1.94 -8.28
N PRO A 113 4.28 -2.51 -9.49
CA PRO A 113 4.36 -3.96 -9.66
C PRO A 113 5.51 -4.61 -8.89
N ALA A 114 6.55 -3.83 -8.53
CA ALA A 114 7.67 -4.33 -7.73
C ALA A 114 7.20 -4.87 -6.36
N LEU A 115 6.13 -4.34 -5.78
CA LEU A 115 5.58 -4.83 -4.51
C LEU A 115 5.11 -6.29 -4.57
N LEU A 116 4.67 -6.76 -5.75
CA LEU A 116 4.29 -8.16 -5.95
C LEU A 116 5.46 -8.98 -6.49
N ILE A 117 6.26 -8.40 -7.38
CA ILE A 117 7.35 -9.12 -8.06
C ILE A 117 8.47 -9.49 -7.07
N VAL A 118 8.84 -8.60 -6.15
CA VAL A 118 9.94 -8.85 -5.20
C VAL A 118 9.66 -10.07 -4.30
N PRO A 119 8.53 -10.17 -3.57
CA PRO A 119 8.27 -11.35 -2.75
C PRO A 119 8.11 -12.63 -3.58
N LEU A 120 7.57 -12.56 -4.80
CA LEU A 120 7.46 -13.70 -5.71
C LEU A 120 8.83 -14.24 -6.15
N ILE A 121 9.75 -13.35 -6.52
CA ILE A 121 11.11 -13.71 -6.92
C ILE A 121 11.88 -14.27 -5.71
N SER A 122 11.75 -13.65 -4.54
CA SER A 122 12.39 -14.10 -3.30
C SER A 122 11.99 -15.53 -2.95
N GLN A 123 10.69 -15.84 -3.01
CA GLN A 123 10.17 -17.21 -2.82
C GLN A 123 10.69 -18.19 -3.87
N LEU A 124 10.79 -17.78 -5.14
CA LEU A 124 11.26 -18.65 -6.23
C LEU A 124 12.76 -18.99 -6.12
N LEU A 125 13.57 -18.04 -5.66
CA LEU A 125 15.01 -18.24 -5.45
C LEU A 125 15.33 -18.96 -4.13
N GLY A 126 14.34 -19.22 -3.27
CA GLY A 126 14.51 -19.96 -2.02
C GLY A 126 15.30 -19.20 -0.95
N TYR A 127 15.39 -17.87 -1.05
CA TYR A 127 15.96 -16.99 -0.01
C TYR A 127 14.91 -16.58 1.03
#